data_AF-A0A7W0XKU3-F1
#
_entry.id   AF-A0A7W0XKU3-F1
#
_cell.length_a   1.000
_cell.length_b   1.000
_cell.length_c   1.000
_cell.angle_alpha   90.00
_cell.angle_beta   90.00
_cell.angle_gamma   90.00
#
_symmetry.space_group_name_H-M   'P 1'
#
loop_
_entity.id
_entity.type
_entity.pdbx_description
1 polymer ?
#
loop_
_entity_poly.entity_id
_entity_poly.type
_entity_poly.pdbx_seq_one_letter_code
_entity_poly.pdbx_strand_id
1 'polypeptide(L)'
;MRRIRHFLLALVLGWPSLSLAAAVDPFVGQVGTFGFEFCPSGWAPMNGQLLSLSQNTALFSLLGTSYGGDGISTFALPLVKPLLTADRKMIPQCIALQGVFPPRP
;
A
#
# COMPACT_ATOMS: atom_id res chain seq x y z
N MET A 1 -65.29 20.46 -6.45
CA MET A 1 -63.99 20.98 -6.93
C MET A 1 -62.88 20.36 -6.10
N ARG A 2 -62.00 19.57 -6.74
CA ARG A 2 -60.90 18.80 -6.12
C ARG A 2 -59.69 19.71 -5.89
N ARG A 3 -59.11 19.74 -4.68
CA ARG A 3 -57.67 19.98 -4.48
C ARG A 3 -57.17 19.16 -3.30
N ILE A 4 -56.78 17.93 -3.64
CA ILE A 4 -55.88 17.08 -2.87
C ILE A 4 -54.58 17.86 -2.68
N ARG A 5 -54.26 18.26 -1.44
CA ARG A 5 -52.94 18.80 -1.10
C ARG A 5 -52.01 17.60 -0.90
N HIS A 6 -51.09 17.47 -1.83
CA HIS A 6 -50.12 16.38 -1.93
C HIS A 6 -49.27 16.26 -0.67
N PHE A 7 -49.38 15.08 -0.05
CA PHE A 7 -48.33 14.41 0.71
C PHE A 7 -47.01 14.49 -0.07
N LEU A 8 -46.00 15.13 0.49
CA LEU A 8 -44.59 14.85 0.17
C LEU A 8 -43.81 14.79 1.47
N LEU A 9 -43.99 13.66 2.16
CA LEU A 9 -43.03 13.16 3.13
C LEU A 9 -41.82 12.68 2.32
N ALA A 10 -40.78 13.50 2.20
CA ALA A 10 -39.53 13.09 1.58
C ALA A 10 -38.88 12.01 2.46
N LEU A 11 -39.02 10.76 2.04
CA LEU A 11 -38.39 9.60 2.65
C LEU A 11 -36.88 9.71 2.40
N VAL A 12 -36.13 10.19 3.38
CA VAL A 12 -34.66 10.09 3.39
C VAL A 12 -34.30 8.63 3.68
N LEU A 13 -34.44 7.77 2.67
CA LEU A 13 -33.84 6.45 2.69
C LEU A 13 -32.34 6.67 2.54
N GLY A 14 -31.61 6.49 3.63
CA GLY A 14 -30.16 6.51 3.65
C GLY A 14 -29.61 5.58 2.58
N TRP A 15 -29.05 6.16 1.52
CA TRP A 15 -28.22 5.41 0.61
C TRP A 15 -27.02 4.91 1.41
N PRO A 16 -26.79 3.59 1.54
CA PRO A 16 -25.47 3.15 1.93
C PRO A 16 -24.53 3.66 0.84
N SER A 17 -23.61 4.53 1.21
CA SER A 17 -22.45 4.81 0.37
C SER A 17 -21.69 3.50 0.24
N LEU A 18 -21.99 2.71 -0.78
CA LEU A 18 -21.09 1.65 -1.24
C LEU A 18 -19.81 2.37 -1.67
N SER A 19 -18.85 2.48 -0.75
CA SER A 19 -17.48 2.80 -1.12
C SER A 19 -16.94 1.62 -1.91
N LEU A 20 -17.15 1.64 -3.23
CA LEU A 20 -16.50 0.78 -4.20
C LEU A 20 -15.04 1.21 -4.39
N ALA A 21 -14.31 1.48 -3.31
CA ALA A 21 -12.87 1.55 -3.37
C ALA A 21 -12.37 0.12 -3.56
N ALA A 22 -12.49 -0.40 -4.78
CA ALA A 22 -11.80 -1.60 -5.22
C ALA A 22 -10.32 -1.24 -5.34
N ALA A 23 -9.66 -1.01 -4.21
CA ALA A 23 -8.22 -0.99 -4.15
C ALA A 23 -7.77 -2.42 -4.42
N VAL A 24 -7.11 -2.64 -5.56
CA VAL A 24 -6.41 -3.90 -5.79
C VAL A 24 -5.26 -3.94 -4.81
N ASP A 25 -5.28 -4.93 -3.91
CA ASP A 25 -4.17 -5.17 -3.00
C ASP A 25 -2.89 -5.40 -3.82
N PRO A 26 -1.76 -4.73 -3.48
CA PRO A 26 -0.51 -4.95 -4.18
C PRO A 26 -0.03 -6.39 -3.96
N PHE A 27 0.89 -6.86 -4.81
CA PHE A 27 1.64 -8.05 -4.44
C PHE A 27 2.63 -7.72 -3.31
N VAL A 28 2.83 -8.65 -2.37
CA VAL A 28 3.92 -8.52 -1.38
C VAL A 28 5.24 -8.41 -2.14
N GLY A 29 6.06 -7.42 -1.78
CA GLY A 29 7.32 -7.13 -2.48
C GLY A 29 7.19 -6.31 -3.76
N GLN A 30 5.98 -5.91 -4.16
CA GLN A 30 5.79 -4.99 -5.27
C GLN A 30 6.49 -3.65 -4.99
N VAL A 31 7.18 -3.12 -5.99
CA VAL A 31 7.80 -1.79 -5.94
C VAL A 31 6.89 -0.76 -6.57
N GLY A 32 6.68 0.35 -5.87
CA GLY A 32 5.82 1.46 -6.28
C GLY A 32 6.51 2.81 -6.10
N THR A 33 6.30 3.69 -7.08
CA THR A 33 6.63 5.12 -6.97
C THR A 33 5.35 5.89 -6.71
N PHE A 34 5.38 6.76 -5.69
CA PHE A 34 4.24 7.60 -5.32
C PHE A 34 4.55 9.06 -5.60
N GLY A 35 3.55 9.87 -5.97
CA GLY A 35 3.74 11.30 -6.28
C GLY A 35 4.07 12.19 -5.07
N PHE A 36 4.39 11.60 -3.92
CA PHE A 36 4.62 12.27 -2.64
C PHE A 36 5.89 11.72 -1.96
N GLU A 37 6.40 12.45 -0.96
CA GLU A 37 7.71 12.23 -0.30
C GLU A 37 7.77 11.09 0.72
N PHE A 38 6.74 10.25 0.81
CA PHE A 38 6.65 9.20 1.81
C PHE A 38 6.08 7.91 1.22
N CYS A 39 6.31 6.79 1.90
CA CYS A 39 5.66 5.54 1.59
C CYS A 39 4.35 5.43 2.38
N PRO A 40 3.21 5.12 1.73
CA PRO A 40 1.94 5.00 2.43
C PRO A 40 1.91 3.79 3.36
N SER A 41 0.92 3.73 4.24
CA SER A 41 0.73 2.59 5.16
C SER A 41 0.74 1.26 4.42
N GLY A 42 1.46 0.26 4.96
CA GLY A 42 1.67 -1.03 4.32
C GLY A 42 2.83 -1.06 3.31
N TRP A 43 3.54 0.05 3.14
CA TRP A 43 4.74 0.16 2.30
C TRP A 43 5.91 0.70 3.13
N ALA A 44 7.13 0.40 2.70
CA ALA A 44 8.35 0.92 3.31
C ALA A 44 9.28 1.52 2.26
N PRO A 45 10.06 2.55 2.61
CA PRO A 45 11.09 3.07 1.72
C PRO A 45 12.20 2.03 1.54
N MET A 46 12.68 1.88 0.30
CA MET A 46 13.82 1.04 -0.03
C MET A 46 15.14 1.75 0.29
N ASN A 47 15.40 1.90 1.59
CA ASN A 47 16.55 2.61 2.16
C ASN A 47 17.55 1.67 2.87
N GLY A 48 17.51 0.36 2.61
CA GLY A 48 18.42 -0.60 3.25
C GLY A 48 18.10 -0.95 4.71
N GLN A 49 16.92 -0.57 5.22
CA GLN A 49 16.54 -0.87 6.61
C GLN A 49 16.43 -2.38 6.87
N LEU A 50 16.80 -2.80 8.09
CA LEU A 50 16.54 -4.14 8.60
C LEU A 50 15.10 -4.23 9.11
N LEU A 51 14.41 -5.29 8.71
CA LEU A 51 13.07 -5.63 9.18
C LEU A 51 13.09 -6.91 10.02
N SER A 52 12.16 -6.98 10.96
CA SER A 52 11.89 -8.22 11.70
C SER A 52 11.31 -9.28 10.77
N LEU A 53 11.96 -10.44 10.73
CA LEU A 53 11.53 -11.59 9.94
C LEU A 53 10.16 -12.08 10.43
N SER A 54 9.95 -12.17 11.75
CA SER A 54 8.72 -12.70 12.34
C SER A 54 7.47 -11.89 11.99
N GLN A 55 7.62 -10.61 11.67
CA GLN A 55 6.52 -9.73 11.27
C GLN A 55 6.33 -9.65 9.74
N ASN A 56 7.32 -10.08 8.96
CA ASN A 56 7.33 -9.91 7.50
C ASN A 56 7.69 -11.23 6.78
N THR A 57 7.17 -12.35 7.29
CA THR A 57 7.49 -13.70 6.80
C THR A 57 7.21 -13.88 5.30
N ALA A 58 6.09 -13.33 4.82
CA ALA A 58 5.73 -13.37 3.40
C ALA A 58 6.78 -12.64 2.54
N LEU A 59 7.17 -11.42 2.92
CA LEU A 59 8.18 -10.65 2.20
C LEU A 59 9.56 -11.32 2.27
N PHE A 60 9.93 -11.86 3.43
CA PHE A 60 11.18 -12.61 3.60
C PHE A 60 11.25 -13.83 2.68
N SER A 61 10.15 -14.57 2.51
CA SER A 61 10.15 -15.73 1.61
C SER A 61 10.38 -15.37 0.13
N LEU A 62 10.21 -14.10 -0.25
CA LEU A 62 10.52 -13.58 -1.57
C LEU A 62 11.94 -13.03 -1.69
N LEU A 63 12.41 -12.28 -0.67
CA LEU A 63 13.69 -11.56 -0.74
C LEU A 63 14.88 -12.33 -0.13
N GLY A 64 14.61 -13.25 0.79
CA GLY A 64 15.64 -13.89 1.62
C GLY A 64 16.53 -12.86 2.32
N THR A 65 17.83 -13.14 2.35
CA THR A 65 18.87 -12.26 2.89
C THR A 65 19.65 -11.54 1.79
N SER A 66 19.12 -11.46 0.56
CA SER A 66 19.83 -10.89 -0.60
C SER A 66 20.32 -9.45 -0.39
N TYR A 67 19.69 -8.70 0.53
CA TYR A 67 20.08 -7.32 0.86
C TYR A 67 20.69 -7.19 2.26
N GLY A 68 20.96 -8.30 2.96
CA GLY A 68 21.53 -8.34 4.29
C GLY A 68 20.57 -8.86 5.37
N GLY A 69 20.97 -8.65 6.63
CA GLY A 69 20.36 -9.28 7.81
C GLY A 69 20.96 -10.65 8.11
N ASP A 70 20.51 -11.26 9.20
CA ASP A 70 21.02 -12.56 9.69
C ASP A 70 20.25 -13.77 9.15
N GLY A 71 19.08 -13.55 8.52
CA GLY A 71 18.21 -14.62 8.02
C GLY A 71 17.54 -15.45 9.11
N ILE A 72 17.68 -15.06 10.38
CA ILE A 72 17.14 -15.74 11.55
C ILE A 72 16.12 -14.83 12.24
N SER A 73 16.53 -13.62 12.59
CA SER A 73 15.71 -12.62 13.26
C SER A 73 15.35 -11.44 12.34
N THR A 74 16.22 -11.15 11.37
CA THR A 74 16.13 -9.98 10.49
C THR A 74 16.55 -10.26 9.05
N PHE A 75 16.05 -9.43 8.15
CA PHE A 75 16.49 -9.33 6.76
C PHE A 75 16.44 -7.85 6.35
N ALA A 76 17.21 -7.46 5.34
CA ALA A 76 17.20 -6.08 4.85
C ALA A 76 16.29 -5.88 3.63
N LEU A 77 15.73 -4.68 3.52
CA LEU A 77 15.16 -4.18 2.27
C LEU A 77 16.26 -3.73 1.29
N PRO A 78 15.97 -3.60 -0.01
CA PRO A 78 16.88 -2.96 -0.95
C PRO A 78 17.26 -1.55 -0.52
N LEU A 79 18.47 -1.12 -0.88
CA LEU A 79 18.90 0.27 -0.82
C LEU A 79 18.93 0.83 -2.24
N VAL A 80 18.00 1.72 -2.56
CA VAL A 80 17.96 2.39 -3.88
C VAL A 80 17.98 3.90 -3.73
N LYS A 81 18.50 4.59 -4.75
CA LYS A 81 18.43 6.05 -4.80
C LYS A 81 16.98 6.49 -5.02
N PRO A 82 16.48 7.49 -4.27
CA PRO A 82 15.17 8.07 -4.55
C PRO A 82 15.19 8.75 -5.92
N LEU A 83 14.01 8.92 -6.51
CA LEU A 83 13.86 9.78 -7.68
C LEU A 83 13.96 11.25 -7.25
N LEU A 84 14.46 12.09 -8.15
CA LEU A 84 14.48 13.53 -7.98
C LEU A 84 13.53 14.17 -8.98
N THR A 85 12.65 15.03 -8.50
CA THR A 85 11.83 15.89 -9.36
C THR A 85 12.68 17.07 -9.88
N ALA A 86 12.11 17.84 -10.82
CA ALA A 86 12.78 19.03 -11.37
C ALA A 86 13.13 20.06 -10.28
N ASP A 87 12.30 20.19 -9.25
CA ASP A 87 12.49 21.03 -8.06
C ASP A 87 13.38 20.36 -6.99
N ARG A 88 14.06 19.24 -7.31
CA ARG A 88 14.97 18.48 -6.43
C ARG A 88 14.29 17.86 -5.21
N LYS A 89 12.98 17.66 -5.28
CA LYS A 89 12.20 16.91 -4.29
C LYS A 89 12.57 15.43 -4.38
N MET A 90 12.78 14.79 -3.23
CA MET A 90 13.12 13.35 -3.18
C MET A 90 11.84 12.52 -3.12
N ILE A 91 11.61 11.69 -4.13
CA ILE A 91 10.51 10.72 -4.14
C ILE A 91 11.08 9.34 -3.80
N PRO A 92 10.79 8.78 -2.61
CA PRO A 92 11.27 7.45 -2.26
C PRO A 92 10.64 6.40 -3.17
N GLN A 93 11.44 5.40 -3.54
CA GLN A 93 10.89 4.15 -4.04
C GLN A 93 10.43 3.32 -2.85
N CYS A 94 9.22 2.78 -2.95
CA CYS A 94 8.59 2.08 -1.85
C CYS A 94 8.34 0.62 -2.22
N ILE A 95 8.45 -0.27 -1.25
CA ILE A 95 8.14 -1.69 -1.39
C ILE A 95 6.95 -2.06 -0.52
N ALA A 96 6.01 -2.82 -1.07
CA ALA A 96 4.84 -3.31 -0.34
C ALA A 96 5.27 -4.36 0.70
N LEU A 97 5.01 -4.08 1.98
CA LEU A 97 5.29 -5.00 3.09
C LEU A 97 4.20 -6.08 3.23
N GLN A 98 2.99 -5.75 2.79
CA GLN A 98 1.79 -6.58 2.88
C GLN A 98 1.03 -6.55 1.55
N GLY A 99 0.19 -7.56 1.32
CA GLY A 99 -0.55 -7.70 0.07
C GLY A 99 -0.79 -9.16 -0.30
N VAL A 100 -1.14 -9.41 -1.57
CA VAL A 100 -1.31 -10.75 -2.12
C VAL A 100 0.06 -11.39 -2.37
N PHE A 101 0.26 -12.65 -1.98
CA PHE A 101 1.49 -13.35 -2.30
C PHE A 101 1.54 -13.66 -3.82
N PRO A 102 2.62 -13.33 -4.55
CA PRO A 102 2.66 -13.50 -6.00
C PRO A 102 2.66 -14.99 -6.40
N PRO A 103 1.84 -15.41 -7.38
CA PRO A 103 1.88 -16.77 -7.91
C PRO A 103 3.18 -17.01 -8.68
N ARG A 104 3.80 -18.18 -8.51
CA ARG A 104 4.92 -18.61 -9.36
C ARG A 104 4.35 -19.30 -10.61
N PRO A 105 4.81 -18.92 -11.82
CA PRO A 105 4.42 -19.60 -13.05
C PRO A 105 4.94 -21.04 -13.11
#